data_AF-A0A7S3IAT0-F1
#
_entry.id   AF-A0A7S3IAT0-F1
#
_cell.length_a   1.000
_cell.length_b   1.000
_cell.length_c   1.000
_cell.angle_alpha   90.00
_cell.angle_beta   90.00
_cell.angle_gamma   90.00
#
_symmetry.space_group_name_H-M   'P 1'
#
loop_
_entity.id
_entity.type
_entity.pdbx_description
1 polymer ?
#
loop_
_entity_poly.entity_id
_entity_poly.type
_entity_poly.pdbx_seq_one_letter_code
_entity_poly.pdbx_strand_id
1 'polypeptide(L)'
;MLAELAQAYTEAINTGGVPNIEGAWTSVCQAECQKALEESLKYFETQLKTLSIPLPEEELESKIQELSDTATKILKEKGFSDGLEEYLEKLKTKVSQKSSEFKEKNQRASEA
;
A
#
# COMPACT_ATOMS: atom_id res chain seq x y z
N MET A 1 -6.99 8.50 13.83
CA MET A 1 -8.41 8.89 13.60
C MET A 1 -8.95 9.98 14.54
N LEU A 2 -9.43 9.73 15.77
CA LEU A 2 -10.05 10.79 16.60
C LEU A 2 -9.10 11.96 16.93
N ALA A 3 -7.83 11.65 17.22
CA ALA A 3 -6.81 12.67 17.49
C ALA A 3 -6.48 13.51 16.24
N GLU A 4 -6.43 12.90 15.06
CA GLU A 4 -6.18 13.61 13.78
C GLU A 4 -7.35 14.50 13.41
N LEU A 5 -8.58 14.04 13.65
CA LEU A 5 -9.78 14.84 13.44
C LEU A 5 -9.83 16.04 14.40
N ALA A 6 -9.52 15.81 15.69
CA ALA A 6 -9.43 16.88 16.68
C ALA A 6 -8.34 17.90 16.29
N GLN A 7 -7.18 17.43 15.81
CA GLN A 7 -6.09 18.29 15.33
C GLN A 7 -6.53 19.14 14.14
N ALA A 8 -7.10 18.53 13.09
CA ALA A 8 -7.60 19.24 11.91
C ALA A 8 -8.63 20.32 12.27
N TYR A 9 -9.52 20.06 13.23
CA TYR A 9 -10.45 21.06 13.73
C TYR A 9 -9.77 22.18 14.51
N THR A 10 -8.84 21.86 15.41
CA THR A 10 -8.11 22.90 16.15
C THR A 10 -7.30 23.80 15.22
N GLU A 11 -6.70 23.26 14.15
CA GLU A 11 -5.96 24.04 13.15
C GLU A 11 -6.89 24.96 12.35
N ALA A 12 -8.06 24.47 11.91
CA ALA A 12 -9.05 25.29 11.21
C ALA A 12 -9.56 26.45 12.08
N ILE A 13 -9.85 26.18 13.37
CA ILE A 13 -10.30 27.21 14.32
C ILE A 13 -9.19 28.24 14.58
N ASN A 14 -7.96 27.78 14.82
CA ASN A 14 -6.82 28.65 15.14
C ASN A 14 -6.40 29.55 13.96
N THR A 15 -6.73 29.17 12.73
CA THR A 15 -6.45 29.97 11.53
C THR A 15 -7.61 30.90 11.14
N GLY A 16 -8.68 30.96 11.94
CA GLY A 16 -9.87 31.78 11.68
C GLY A 16 -10.76 31.22 10.56
N GLY A 17 -10.52 29.99 10.12
CA GLY A 17 -11.33 29.28 9.13
C GLY A 17 -12.57 28.63 9.76
N VAL A 18 -13.61 28.42 8.94
CA VAL A 18 -14.75 27.59 9.34
C VAL A 18 -14.35 26.12 9.19
N PRO A 19 -14.37 25.30 10.25
CA PRO A 19 -14.03 23.89 10.15
C PRO A 19 -15.00 23.16 9.20
N ASN A 20 -14.49 22.70 8.06
CA ASN A 20 -15.24 21.85 7.14
C ASN A 20 -15.12 20.39 7.60
N ILE A 21 -16.21 19.86 8.17
CA ILE A 21 -16.29 18.49 8.69
C ILE A 21 -16.06 17.45 7.59
N GLU A 22 -16.61 17.66 6.40
CA GLU A 22 -16.45 16.74 5.26
C GLU A 22 -15.01 16.74 4.76
N GLY A 23 -14.36 17.92 4.70
CA GLY A 23 -12.97 18.05 4.29
C GLY A 23 -12.01 17.35 5.26
N ALA A 24 -12.15 17.61 6.56
CA ALA A 24 -11.32 16.99 7.59
C ALA A 24 -11.50 15.47 7.63
N TRP A 25 -12.75 14.98 7.52
CA TRP A 25 -13.04 13.55 7.44
C TRP A 25 -12.42 12.90 6.19
N THR A 26 -12.58 13.52 5.03
CA THR A 26 -12.02 13.03 3.76
C THR A 26 -10.49 12.94 3.84
N SER A 27 -9.83 13.96 4.38
CA SER A 27 -8.37 13.95 4.57
C SER A 27 -7.90 12.85 5.52
N VAL A 28 -8.63 12.60 6.61
CA VAL A 28 -8.30 11.50 7.54
C VAL A 28 -8.49 10.14 6.86
N CYS A 29 -9.57 9.93 6.11
CA CYS A 29 -9.77 8.70 5.33
C CYS A 29 -8.65 8.49 4.30
N GLN A 30 -8.26 9.54 3.56
CA GLN A 30 -7.15 9.48 2.61
C GLN A 30 -5.82 9.15 3.29
N ALA A 31 -5.56 9.73 4.47
CA ALA A 31 -4.34 9.46 5.24
C ALA A 31 -4.30 8.01 5.73
N GLU A 32 -5.41 7.46 6.23
CA GLU A 32 -5.49 6.07 6.67
C GLU A 32 -5.36 5.10 5.49
N CYS A 33 -6.02 5.36 4.35
CA CYS A 33 -5.84 4.58 3.12
C CYS A 33 -4.40 4.62 2.62
N GLN A 34 -3.73 5.78 2.72
CA GLN A 34 -2.32 5.91 2.36
C GLN A 34 -1.40 5.10 3.30
N LYS A 35 -1.63 5.13 4.61
CA LYS A 35 -0.90 4.29 5.57
C LYS A 35 -1.12 2.81 5.29
N ALA A 36 -2.36 2.40 5.03
CA ALA A 36 -2.69 1.02 4.68
C ALA A 36 -1.98 0.57 3.38
N LEU A 37 -1.87 1.45 2.37
CA LEU A 37 -1.13 1.19 1.15
C LEU A 37 0.36 0.99 1.44
N GLU A 38 0.96 1.86 2.25
CA GLU A 38 2.37 1.77 2.64
C GLU A 38 2.68 0.49 3.41
N GLU A 39 1.82 0.09 4.35
CA GLU A 39 1.96 -1.17 5.07
C GLU A 39 1.86 -2.39 4.15
N SER A 40 0.90 -2.36 3.21
CA SER A 40 0.71 -3.44 2.23
C SER A 40 1.92 -3.60 1.32
N LEU A 41 2.49 -2.48 0.85
CA LEU A 41 3.73 -2.49 0.06
C LEU A 41 4.93 -2.95 0.86
N LYS A 42 5.06 -2.50 2.11
CA LYS A 42 6.14 -2.92 3.00
C LYS A 42 6.08 -4.43 3.26
N TYR A 43 4.89 -4.98 3.48
CA TYR A 43 4.69 -6.42 3.59
C TYR A 43 5.17 -7.14 2.33
N PHE A 44 4.67 -6.70 1.16
CA PHE A 44 5.05 -7.28 -0.13
C PHE A 44 6.56 -7.28 -0.34
N GLU A 45 7.23 -6.12 -0.18
CA GLU A 45 8.68 -6.00 -0.38
C GLU A 45 9.50 -6.83 0.61
N THR A 46 9.06 -6.91 1.87
CA THR A 46 9.77 -7.69 2.89
C THR A 46 9.71 -9.18 2.57
N GLN A 47 8.54 -9.66 2.17
CA GLN A 47 8.37 -11.06 1.79
C GLN A 47 9.11 -11.38 0.49
N LEU A 48 9.06 -10.47 -0.49
CA LEU A 48 9.78 -10.63 -1.74
C LEU A 48 11.29 -10.74 -1.52
N LYS A 49 11.87 -9.92 -0.63
CA LYS A 49 13.29 -10.00 -0.24
C LYS A 49 13.66 -11.27 0.55
N THR A 50 12.68 -11.91 1.18
CA THR A 50 12.88 -13.15 1.94
C THR A 50 12.93 -14.37 1.01
N LEU A 51 12.47 -14.23 -0.24
CA LEU A 51 12.59 -15.29 -1.24
C LEU A 51 14.06 -15.49 -1.62
N SER A 52 14.50 -16.75 -1.56
CA SER A 52 15.86 -17.16 -1.91
C SER A 52 16.00 -17.36 -3.42
N ILE A 53 16.58 -16.38 -4.11
CA ILE A 53 16.91 -16.50 -5.54
C ILE A 53 18.20 -17.31 -5.76
N PRO A 54 18.35 -18.05 -6.88
CA PRO A 54 17.39 -18.20 -7.96
C PRO A 54 16.26 -19.19 -7.64
N LEU A 55 15.02 -18.83 -8.00
CA LEU A 55 13.84 -19.69 -7.97
C LEU A 55 13.36 -20.01 -9.40
N PRO A 56 12.70 -21.15 -9.62
CA PRO A 56 11.96 -21.43 -10.86
C PRO A 56 10.93 -20.32 -11.14
N GLU A 57 10.76 -19.96 -12.41
CA GLU A 57 9.84 -18.87 -12.82
C GLU A 57 8.39 -19.14 -12.37
N GLU A 58 7.93 -20.37 -12.48
CA GLU A 58 6.58 -20.78 -12.08
C GLU A 58 6.34 -20.65 -10.56
N GLU A 59 7.35 -21.00 -9.75
CA GLU A 59 7.30 -20.83 -8.29
C GLU A 59 7.34 -19.35 -7.90
N LEU A 60 8.17 -18.56 -8.60
CA LEU A 60 8.29 -17.13 -8.37
C LEU A 60 6.98 -16.40 -8.69
N GLU A 61 6.34 -16.72 -9.81
CA GLU A 61 5.05 -16.14 -10.18
C GLU A 61 3.95 -16.49 -9.19
N SER A 62 3.87 -17.77 -8.78
CA SER A 62 2.90 -18.20 -7.78
C SER A 62 3.11 -17.48 -6.45
N LYS A 63 4.36 -17.31 -6.00
CA LYS A 63 4.67 -16.57 -4.76
C LYS A 63 4.34 -15.09 -4.89
N ILE A 64 4.68 -14.45 -6.00
CA ILE A 64 4.34 -13.03 -6.24
C ILE A 64 2.82 -12.83 -6.22
N GLN A 65 2.06 -13.75 -6.82
CA GLN A 65 0.60 -13.69 -6.82
C GLN A 65 0.03 -13.83 -5.41
N GLU A 66 0.48 -14.82 -4.62
CA GLU A 66 0.08 -15.01 -3.22
C GLU A 66 0.37 -13.75 -2.38
N LEU A 67 1.56 -13.15 -2.56
CA LEU A 67 1.97 -11.94 -1.85
C LEU A 67 1.14 -10.73 -2.27
N SER A 68 0.82 -10.60 -3.55
CA SER A 68 -0.04 -9.55 -4.10
C SER A 68 -1.47 -9.65 -3.55
N ASP A 69 -2.02 -10.86 -3.48
CA ASP A 69 -3.36 -11.10 -2.93
C ASP A 69 -3.41 -10.79 -1.44
N THR A 70 -2.36 -11.16 -0.70
CA THR A 70 -2.23 -10.83 0.72
C THR A 70 -2.11 -9.32 0.95
N ALA A 71 -1.27 -8.63 0.17
CA ALA A 71 -1.14 -7.18 0.24
C ALA A 71 -2.46 -6.46 -0.08
N THR A 72 -3.20 -6.96 -1.07
CA THR A 72 -4.53 -6.46 -1.43
C THR A 72 -5.52 -6.66 -0.29
N LYS A 73 -5.46 -7.79 0.41
CA LYS A 73 -6.29 -8.07 1.57
C LYS A 73 -5.97 -7.12 2.73
N ILE A 74 -4.69 -6.88 3.04
CA ILE A 74 -4.26 -5.94 4.08
C ILE A 74 -4.81 -4.53 3.77
N LEU A 75 -4.69 -4.07 2.52
CA LEU A 75 -5.22 -2.78 2.11
C LEU A 75 -6.74 -2.70 2.26
N LYS A 76 -7.47 -3.76 1.92
CA LYS A 76 -8.94 -3.81 2.08
C LYS A 76 -9.40 -3.88 3.54
N GLU A 77 -8.62 -4.53 4.41
CA GLU A 77 -8.95 -4.63 5.83
C GLU A 77 -8.63 -3.36 6.61
N LYS A 78 -7.58 -2.63 6.19
CA LYS A 78 -7.10 -1.42 6.89
C LYS A 78 -7.53 -0.11 6.25
N GLY A 79 -7.78 -0.11 4.94
CA GLY A 79 -8.24 1.05 4.20
C GLY A 79 -9.71 1.33 4.43
N PHE A 80 -10.08 2.59 4.28
CA PHE A 80 -11.47 3.02 4.32
C PHE A 80 -12.14 2.70 2.98
N SER A 81 -13.40 2.24 3.00
CA SER A 81 -14.11 1.81 1.78
C SER A 81 -14.30 2.94 0.76
N ASP A 82 -14.38 4.18 1.22
CA ASP A 82 -14.56 5.35 0.37
C ASP A 82 -13.22 5.79 -0.22
N GLY A 83 -13.11 5.78 -1.56
CA GLY A 83 -11.87 6.08 -2.28
C GLY A 83 -10.83 4.95 -2.34
N LEU A 84 -11.12 3.76 -1.81
CA LEU A 84 -10.18 2.63 -1.75
C LEU A 84 -9.69 2.17 -3.13
N GLU A 85 -10.52 2.29 -4.17
CA GLU A 85 -10.22 1.83 -5.53
C GLU A 85 -8.95 2.47 -6.09
N GLU A 86 -8.74 3.78 -5.85
CA GLU A 86 -7.54 4.49 -6.28
C GLU A 86 -6.28 3.90 -5.61
N TYR A 87 -6.37 3.54 -4.33
CA TYR A 87 -5.25 2.95 -3.59
C TYR A 87 -4.98 1.51 -4.02
N LEU A 88 -6.02 0.75 -4.37
CA LEU A 88 -5.88 -0.60 -4.93
C LEU A 88 -5.18 -0.57 -6.29
N GLU A 89 -5.50 0.40 -7.14
CA GLU A 89 -4.83 0.57 -8.43
C GLU A 89 -3.35 0.99 -8.25
N LYS A 90 -3.08 1.90 -7.31
CA LYS A 90 -1.71 2.27 -6.93
C LYS A 90 -0.92 1.09 -6.40
N LEU A 91 -1.53 0.24 -5.56
CA LEU A 91 -0.92 -0.99 -5.03
C LEU A 91 -0.54 -1.92 -6.19
N LYS A 92 -1.50 -2.22 -7.08
CA LYS A 92 -1.30 -3.11 -8.22
C LYS A 92 -0.16 -2.64 -9.12
N THR A 93 -0.12 -1.34 -9.43
CA THR A 93 0.93 -0.74 -10.26
C THR A 93 2.31 -0.90 -9.62
N LYS A 94 2.44 -0.58 -8.33
CA LYS A 94 3.72 -0.72 -7.61
C LYS A 94 4.16 -2.16 -7.42
N VAL A 95 3.22 -3.07 -7.13
CA VAL A 95 3.49 -4.51 -7.03
C VAL A 95 3.99 -5.05 -8.37
N SER A 96 3.34 -4.68 -9.49
CA SER A 96 3.77 -5.09 -10.82
C SER A 96 5.18 -4.62 -11.15
N GLN A 97 5.49 -3.34 -10.88
CA GLN A 97 6.84 -2.78 -11.07
C GLN A 97 7.89 -3.54 -10.25
N LYS A 98 7.65 -3.72 -8.95
CA LYS A 98 8.57 -4.45 -8.05
C LYS A 98 8.76 -5.91 -8.43
N SER A 99 7.69 -6.55 -8.91
CA SER A 99 7.72 -7.92 -9.38
C SER A 99 8.61 -8.06 -10.62
N SER A 100 8.50 -7.14 -11.57
CA SER A 100 9.37 -7.13 -12.76
C SER A 100 10.84 -6.95 -12.38
N GLU A 101 11.15 -5.99 -11.52
CA GLU A 101 12.52 -5.77 -11.01
C GLU A 101 13.10 -7.03 -10.32
N PHE A 102 12.26 -7.78 -9.60
CA PHE A 102 12.69 -8.99 -8.91
C PHE A 102 12.85 -10.18 -9.86
N LYS A 103 11.98 -10.32 -10.87
CA LYS A 103 12.13 -11.31 -11.95
C LYS A 103 13.45 -11.12 -12.71
N GLU A 104 13.79 -9.88 -13.07
CA GLU A 104 15.08 -9.59 -13.71
C GLU A 104 16.28 -9.97 -12.84
N LYS A 105 16.21 -9.71 -11.52
CA LYS A 105 17.25 -10.12 -10.57
C LYS A 105 17.37 -11.64 -10.47
N ASN A 106 16.23 -12.34 -10.46
CA ASN A 106 16.18 -13.80 -10.42
C ASN A 106 16.81 -14.42 -11.67
N GLN A 107 16.51 -13.89 -12.86
CA GLN A 107 17.11 -14.34 -14.13
C GLN A 107 18.63 -14.14 -14.13
N ARG A 108 19.12 -12.95 -13.76
CA ARG A 108 20.57 -12.69 -13.65
C ARG A 108 21.27 -13.61 -12.67
N ALA A 109 20.62 -13.95 -11.55
CA ALA A 109 21.16 -14.88 -10.56
C ALA A 109 21.14 -16.34 -11.03
N SER A 110 20.27 -16.69 -11.98
CA SER A 110 20.23 -18.03 -12.59
C SER A 110 21.24 -18.21 -13.73
N GLU A 111 21.69 -17.10 -14.34
CA GLU A 111 22.68 -17.08 -15.43
C GLU A 111 24.14 -16.97 -14.94
N ALA A 112 24.36 -16.62 -13.67
CA ALA A 112 25.67 -16.43 -13.03
C ALA A 112 26.18 -17.69 -12.33
#